data_AF-A0A2E7B7G5-F1
#
_entry.id   AF-A0A2E7B7G5-F1
#
_cell.length_a   1.000
_cell.length_b   1.000
_cell.length_c   1.000
_cell.angle_alpha   90.00
_cell.angle_beta   90.00
_cell.angle_gamma   90.00
#
_symmetry.space_group_name_H-M   'P 1'
#
loop_
_entity.id
_entity.type
_entity.pdbx_description
1 polymer ?
#
loop_
_entity_poly.entity_id
_entity_poly.type
_entity_poly.pdbx_seq_one_letter_code
_entity_poly.pdbx_strand_id
1 'polypeptide(L)'
;MIRKLTIAAALTSAVIAAAPAAHAGPDEYLGEIITVGFNFCPRGTMEADGRLLPINENTALFSLLGTMYGGDGRTTFALPDLRGRTIIGAGQGPGLPDYRIGEKGTAGTVPNNGKNGAPGARPASSDPLPYIALKQCVVAQGIYPSRN
;
A
#
# COMPACT_ATOMS: atom_id res chain seq x y z
N MET A 1 4.70 -69.72 -27.63
CA MET A 1 3.75 -68.87 -26.86
C MET A 1 4.56 -67.77 -26.17
N ILE A 2 4.72 -66.62 -26.82
CA ILE A 2 4.03 -65.32 -26.60
C ILE A 2 4.76 -64.43 -25.57
N ARG A 3 5.24 -63.31 -26.11
CA ARG A 3 5.97 -62.15 -25.57
C ARG A 3 5.33 -61.55 -24.31
N LYS A 4 6.15 -61.13 -23.34
CA LYS A 4 5.78 -60.08 -22.37
C LYS A 4 6.82 -58.96 -22.41
N LEU A 5 6.45 -57.92 -23.15
CA LEU A 5 7.12 -56.64 -23.32
C LEU A 5 6.68 -55.75 -22.14
N THR A 6 7.55 -55.48 -21.17
CA THR A 6 7.28 -54.51 -20.10
C THR A 6 7.75 -53.13 -20.55
N ILE A 7 6.77 -52.25 -20.74
CA ILE A 7 6.91 -50.86 -21.16
C ILE A 7 7.44 -50.05 -19.96
N ALA A 8 8.61 -49.43 -20.11
CA ALA A 8 9.12 -48.43 -19.18
C ALA A 8 8.37 -47.11 -19.42
N ALA A 9 7.49 -46.74 -18.48
CA ALA A 9 6.84 -45.44 -18.49
C ALA A 9 7.83 -44.37 -18.00
N ALA A 10 8.36 -43.58 -18.94
CA ALA A 10 9.12 -42.38 -18.61
C ALA A 10 8.15 -41.35 -17.99
N LEU A 11 8.22 -41.19 -16.67
CA LEU A 11 7.61 -40.07 -15.96
C LEU A 11 8.36 -38.80 -16.34
N THR A 12 7.90 -38.11 -17.39
CA THR A 12 8.30 -36.75 -17.68
C THR A 12 7.73 -35.86 -16.58
N SER A 13 8.55 -35.57 -15.58
CA SER A 13 8.27 -34.51 -14.60
C SER A 13 8.05 -33.21 -15.37
N ALA A 14 6.78 -32.82 -15.51
CA ALA A 14 6.42 -31.49 -15.94
C ALA A 14 6.92 -30.53 -14.86
N VAL A 15 8.06 -29.88 -15.11
CA VAL A 15 8.47 -28.71 -14.37
C VAL A 15 7.41 -27.65 -14.66
N ILE A 16 6.47 -27.47 -13.73
CA ILE A 16 5.59 -26.31 -13.73
C ILE A 16 6.52 -25.13 -13.48
N ALA A 17 6.92 -24.45 -14.55
CA ALA A 17 7.51 -23.13 -14.44
C ALA A 17 6.48 -22.26 -13.73
N ALA A 18 6.73 -21.97 -12.45
CA ALA A 18 6.00 -20.92 -11.76
C ALA A 18 6.19 -19.67 -12.62
N ALA A 19 5.12 -19.21 -13.27
CA ALA A 19 5.12 -17.91 -13.93
C ALA A 19 5.72 -16.91 -12.92
N PRO A 20 6.62 -16.01 -13.35
CA PRO A 20 7.16 -15.01 -12.46
C PRO A 20 5.96 -14.33 -11.81
N ALA A 21 5.92 -14.38 -10.48
CA ALA A 21 4.91 -13.67 -9.71
C ALA A 21 4.88 -12.25 -10.28
N ALA A 22 3.78 -11.88 -10.93
CA ALA A 22 3.63 -10.55 -11.49
C ALA A 22 3.71 -9.58 -10.31
N HIS A 23 4.92 -9.06 -10.09
CA HIS A 23 5.20 -7.87 -9.34
C HIS A 23 4.51 -6.74 -10.10
N ALA A 24 3.92 -5.76 -9.41
CA ALA A 24 3.08 -4.77 -10.07
C ALA A 24 3.88 -3.80 -10.98
N GLY A 25 5.20 -3.99 -11.07
CA GLY A 25 6.05 -3.68 -12.21
C GLY A 25 7.50 -4.03 -11.85
N PRO A 26 8.43 -4.25 -12.81
CA PRO A 26 9.85 -4.44 -12.49
C PRO A 26 10.55 -3.21 -11.90
N ASP A 27 9.85 -2.06 -11.82
CA ASP A 27 10.39 -0.75 -11.43
C ASP A 27 9.68 -0.12 -10.21
N GLU A 28 8.97 -0.92 -9.40
CA GLU A 28 8.27 -0.38 -8.23
C GLU A 28 9.24 -0.07 -7.08
N TYR A 29 9.08 1.11 -6.48
CA TYR A 29 9.87 1.46 -5.31
C TYR A 29 9.23 0.89 -4.05
N LEU A 30 10.07 0.36 -3.16
CA LEU A 30 9.64 -0.10 -1.86
C LEU A 30 8.95 1.04 -1.11
N GLY A 31 7.77 0.78 -0.53
CA GLY A 31 6.97 1.77 0.19
C GLY A 31 6.07 2.64 -0.71
N GLU A 32 6.09 2.45 -2.02
CA GLU A 32 5.15 3.10 -2.94
C GLU A 32 3.70 2.68 -2.66
N ILE A 33 2.76 3.60 -2.90
CA ILE A 33 1.32 3.32 -2.83
C ILE A 33 0.79 3.17 -4.24
N ILE A 34 0.34 1.97 -4.58
CA ILE A 34 -0.30 1.68 -5.85
C ILE A 34 -1.82 1.64 -5.67
N THR A 35 -2.52 2.20 -6.65
CA THR A 35 -3.98 2.11 -6.75
C THR A 35 -4.34 1.05 -7.76
N VAL A 36 -5.18 0.09 -7.36
CA VAL A 36 -5.64 -1.00 -8.22
C VAL A 36 -7.15 -1.00 -8.37
N GLY A 37 -7.62 -1.34 -9.58
CA GLY A 37 -9.04 -1.44 -9.91
C GLY A 37 -9.69 -2.78 -9.54
N PHE A 38 -8.91 -3.74 -9.04
CA PHE A 38 -9.37 -5.07 -8.65
C PHE A 38 -9.38 -5.27 -7.12
N ASN A 39 -10.05 -6.32 -6.65
CA ASN A 39 -10.32 -6.52 -5.22
C ASN A 39 -9.20 -7.24 -4.44
N PHE A 40 -7.96 -7.25 -4.91
CA PHE A 40 -6.83 -7.84 -4.18
C PHE A 40 -5.56 -7.04 -4.41
N CYS A 41 -4.57 -7.18 -3.53
CA CYS A 41 -3.24 -6.62 -3.75
C CYS A 41 -2.37 -7.66 -4.47
N PRO A 42 -1.68 -7.29 -5.57
CA PRO A 42 -0.81 -8.21 -6.31
C PRO A 42 0.40 -8.64 -5.45
N ARG A 43 1.10 -9.68 -5.90
CA ARG A 43 2.26 -10.21 -5.16
C ARG A 43 3.36 -9.15 -5.04
N GLY A 44 4.03 -9.14 -3.89
CA GLY A 44 5.00 -8.09 -3.55
C GLY A 44 4.37 -6.81 -3.00
N THR A 45 3.04 -6.75 -2.88
CA THR A 45 2.32 -5.64 -2.27
C THR A 45 1.40 -6.12 -1.15
N MET A 46 1.02 -5.21 -0.26
CA MET A 46 0.14 -5.47 0.88
C MET A 46 -0.98 -4.44 0.92
N GLU A 47 -2.15 -4.78 1.44
CA GLU A 47 -3.24 -3.82 1.59
C GLU A 47 -2.85 -2.68 2.55
N ALA A 48 -3.18 -1.44 2.16
CA ALA A 48 -3.00 -0.26 3.00
C ALA A 48 -4.14 -0.15 4.03
N ASP A 49 -4.18 -1.09 4.98
CA ASP A 49 -5.26 -1.25 5.97
C ASP A 49 -4.86 -0.91 7.42
N GLY A 50 -3.64 -0.41 7.64
CA GLY A 50 -3.17 -0.06 8.98
C GLY A 50 -2.64 -1.23 9.80
N ARG A 51 -2.52 -2.45 9.24
CA ARG A 51 -1.96 -3.61 9.97
C ARG A 51 -0.57 -3.34 10.53
N LEU A 52 -0.28 -3.99 11.66
CA LEU A 52 1.05 -4.06 12.24
C LEU A 52 1.85 -5.17 11.54
N LEU A 53 3.08 -4.82 11.16
CA LEU A 53 4.06 -5.72 10.56
C LEU A 53 5.28 -5.86 11.47
N PRO A 54 5.88 -7.06 11.52
CA PRO A 54 7.07 -7.30 12.29
C PRO A 54 8.30 -6.70 11.57
N ILE A 55 9.12 -5.94 12.32
CA ILE A 55 10.28 -5.21 11.77
C ILE A 55 11.35 -6.18 11.26
N ASN A 56 11.57 -7.29 11.96
CA ASN A 56 12.59 -8.28 11.60
C ASN A 56 12.39 -8.90 10.21
N GLU A 57 11.16 -8.96 9.71
CA GLU A 57 10.83 -9.50 8.39
C GLU A 57 10.74 -8.41 7.31
N ASN A 58 10.59 -7.14 7.70
CA ASN A 58 10.32 -6.02 6.79
C ASN A 58 11.25 -4.83 7.08
N THR A 59 12.53 -5.09 7.38
CA THR A 59 13.51 -4.08 7.80
C THR A 59 13.69 -2.95 6.79
N ALA A 60 13.70 -3.28 5.49
CA ALA A 60 13.81 -2.31 4.42
C ALA A 60 12.60 -1.37 4.36
N LEU A 61 11.38 -1.91 4.48
CA LEU A 61 10.15 -1.12 4.46
C LEU A 61 10.04 -0.25 5.73
N PHE A 62 10.41 -0.81 6.88
CA PHE A 62 10.49 -0.05 8.14
C PHE A 62 11.50 1.11 8.05
N SER A 63 12.61 0.93 7.34
CA SER A 63 13.61 2.00 7.18
C SER A 63 13.07 3.21 6.40
N LEU A 64 11.96 3.03 5.64
CA LEU A 64 11.29 4.09 4.89
C LEU A 64 10.11 4.69 5.66
N LEU A 65 9.25 3.83 6.22
CA LEU A 65 8.00 4.26 6.88
C LEU A 65 8.22 4.62 8.37
N GLY A 66 9.21 4.02 9.01
CA GLY A 66 9.41 4.12 10.46
C GLY A 66 8.13 3.77 11.22
N THR A 67 7.78 4.60 12.20
CA THR A 67 6.56 4.45 13.01
C THR A 67 5.50 5.51 12.68
N MET A 68 5.58 6.17 11.52
CA MET A 68 4.71 7.32 11.21
C MET A 68 3.22 6.95 11.16
N TYR A 69 2.90 5.69 10.86
CA TYR A 69 1.54 5.16 10.84
C TYR A 69 1.16 4.37 12.11
N GLY A 70 2.10 4.20 13.05
CA GLY A 70 1.92 3.43 14.30
C GLY A 70 2.95 2.32 14.50
N GLY A 71 2.69 1.47 15.50
CA GLY A 71 3.61 0.44 16.00
C GLY A 71 4.51 0.95 17.12
N ASP A 72 5.31 0.04 17.68
CA ASP A 72 6.19 0.33 18.82
C ASP A 72 7.62 0.73 18.40
N GLY A 73 7.99 0.53 17.13
CA GLY A 73 9.28 0.91 16.57
C GLY A 73 10.47 0.06 17.04
N ARG A 74 10.24 -0.97 17.88
CA ARG A 74 11.26 -1.94 18.30
C ARG A 74 11.01 -3.31 17.70
N THR A 75 9.76 -3.78 17.73
CA THR A 75 9.37 -5.09 17.18
C THR A 75 8.39 -4.96 16.03
N THR A 76 7.51 -3.94 16.04
CA THR A 76 6.49 -3.73 15.01
C THR A 76 6.40 -2.29 14.52
N PHE A 77 5.89 -2.15 13.30
CA PHE A 77 5.49 -0.87 12.69
C PHE A 77 4.16 -1.06 11.96
N ALA A 78 3.42 0.03 11.72
CA ALA A 78 2.15 -0.04 11.00
C ALA A 78 2.29 0.39 9.54
N LEU A 79 1.47 -0.20 8.67
CA LEU A 79 1.20 0.32 7.34
C LEU A 79 0.26 1.55 7.40
N PRO A 80 0.17 2.36 6.33
CA PRO A 80 -0.90 3.34 6.19
C PRO A 80 -2.28 2.66 6.25
N ASP A 81 -3.25 3.32 6.89
CA ASP A 81 -4.67 2.94 6.80
C ASP A 81 -5.37 3.90 5.83
N LEU A 82 -5.66 3.42 4.63
CA LEU A 82 -6.34 4.17 3.56
C LEU A 82 -7.80 3.73 3.37
N ARG A 83 -8.32 2.86 4.23
CA ARG A 83 -9.70 2.37 4.12
C ARG A 83 -10.69 3.49 4.39
N GLY A 84 -11.56 3.76 3.41
CA GLY A 84 -12.56 4.83 3.50
C GLY A 84 -11.95 6.24 3.56
N ARG A 85 -10.68 6.41 3.15
CA ARG A 85 -9.96 7.68 3.19
C ARG A 85 -9.54 8.07 1.77
N THR A 86 -9.55 9.37 1.51
CA THR A 86 -8.92 9.94 0.31
C THR A 86 -7.49 10.36 0.63
N ILE A 87 -6.59 10.18 -0.33
CA ILE A 87 -5.20 10.64 -0.21
C ILE A 87 -5.17 12.14 -0.49
N ILE A 88 -4.49 12.91 0.36
CA ILE A 88 -4.23 14.33 0.18
C ILE A 88 -2.72 14.58 0.12
N GLY A 89 -2.31 15.70 -0.47
CA GLY A 89 -0.92 16.12 -0.47
C GLY A 89 -0.46 16.54 0.93
N ALA A 90 0.76 16.15 1.30
CA ALA A 90 1.39 16.59 2.54
C ALA A 90 2.01 17.99 2.40
N GLY A 91 2.13 18.70 3.52
CA GLY A 91 2.67 20.05 3.63
C GLY A 91 1.60 21.14 3.66
N GLN A 92 2.05 22.39 3.68
CA GLN A 92 1.20 23.56 3.73
C GLN A 92 0.91 24.11 2.33
N GLY A 93 -0.33 23.98 1.88
CA GLY A 93 -0.83 24.69 0.70
C GLY A 93 -1.12 26.17 0.98
N PRO A 94 -1.10 27.07 -0.02
CA PRO A 94 -1.46 28.48 0.16
C PRO A 94 -2.87 28.63 0.76
N GLY A 95 -2.96 29.24 1.94
CA GLY A 95 -4.24 29.45 2.63
C GLY A 95 -4.86 28.19 3.26
N LEU A 96 -4.14 27.06 3.30
CA LEU A 96 -4.57 25.81 3.88
C LEU A 96 -3.78 25.48 5.17
N PRO A 97 -4.31 24.58 6.03
CA PRO A 97 -3.54 23.98 7.12
C PRO A 97 -2.30 23.24 6.61
N ASP A 98 -1.30 23.10 7.47
CA ASP A 98 -0.17 22.19 7.23
C ASP A 98 -0.59 20.76 7.55
N TYR A 99 -0.43 19.84 6.59
CA TYR A 99 -0.74 18.42 6.76
C TYR A 99 0.53 17.59 6.87
N ARG A 100 0.76 16.92 8.00
CA ARG A 100 1.95 16.08 8.17
C ARG A 100 1.75 14.72 7.49
N ILE A 101 2.82 14.16 6.92
CA ILE A 101 2.79 12.78 6.45
C ILE A 101 2.46 11.85 7.63
N GLY A 102 1.52 10.91 7.43
CA GLY A 102 1.04 10.02 8.48
C GLY A 102 -0.09 10.58 9.34
N GLU A 103 -0.43 11.86 9.17
CA GLU A 103 -1.57 12.46 9.88
C GLU A 103 -2.90 11.87 9.40
N LYS A 104 -3.74 11.47 10.36
CA LYS A 104 -5.08 10.96 10.08
C LYS A 104 -6.10 12.07 10.31
N GLY A 105 -6.59 12.66 9.22
CA GLY A 105 -7.77 13.52 9.28
C GLY A 105 -9.02 12.73 9.71
N THR A 106 -9.90 13.34 10.49
CA THR A 106 -11.28 12.87 10.67
C THR A 106 -12.20 13.75 9.83
N ALA A 107 -13.37 13.23 9.43
CA ALA A 107 -14.33 13.94 8.59
C ALA A 107 -14.89 15.25 9.21
N GLY A 108 -14.43 15.68 10.39
CA GLY A 108 -14.89 16.90 11.07
C GLY A 108 -13.81 17.75 11.73
N THR A 109 -12.51 17.47 11.55
CA THR A 109 -11.45 18.31 12.13
C THR A 109 -10.75 19.09 11.03
N VAL A 110 -11.45 20.10 10.49
CA VAL A 110 -10.74 21.32 10.13
C VAL A 110 -10.21 21.90 11.45
N PRO A 111 -8.90 22.10 11.65
CA PRO A 111 -8.44 22.90 12.77
C PRO A 111 -9.07 24.28 12.59
N ASN A 112 -10.13 24.57 13.37
CA ASN A 112 -10.76 25.87 13.45
C ASN A 112 -9.76 26.84 14.08
N ASN A 113 -8.72 27.24 13.34
CA ASN A 113 -7.85 28.32 13.72
C ASN A 113 -8.59 29.64 13.48
N GLY A 114 -9.60 29.94 14.32
CA GLY A 114 -10.14 31.26 14.66
C GLY A 114 -10.36 32.33 13.58
N LYS A 115 -10.27 32.00 12.29
CA LYS A 115 -10.37 32.92 11.16
C LYS A 115 -11.43 32.34 10.26
N ASN A 116 -12.56 33.03 10.27
CA ASN A 116 -13.69 32.95 9.34
C ASN A 116 -13.29 32.27 8.02
N GLY A 117 -14.05 31.23 7.67
CA GLY A 117 -13.77 30.31 6.58
C GLY A 117 -13.13 30.95 5.36
N ALA A 118 -11.98 30.41 4.96
CA ALA A 118 -11.46 30.66 3.63
C ALA A 118 -12.55 30.26 2.60
N PRO A 119 -12.83 31.09 1.58
CA PRO A 119 -13.91 30.88 0.60
C PRO A 119 -13.67 29.72 -0.39
N GLY A 120 -13.04 28.62 0.05
CA GLY A 120 -12.81 27.40 -0.72
C GLY A 120 -12.76 26.11 0.10
N ALA A 121 -12.82 26.18 1.44
CA ALA A 121 -12.84 24.99 2.29
C ALA A 121 -14.28 24.50 2.48
N ARG A 122 -14.87 23.91 1.44
CA ARG A 122 -16.12 23.15 1.62
C ARG A 122 -15.77 21.95 2.50
N PRO A 123 -16.49 21.69 3.61
CA PRO A 123 -16.33 20.43 4.33
C PRO A 123 -16.55 19.29 3.34
N ALA A 124 -15.70 18.27 3.38
CA ALA A 124 -15.66 17.17 2.41
C ALA A 124 -16.91 16.25 2.43
N SER A 125 -18.08 16.73 2.88
CA SER A 125 -19.23 15.85 3.13
C SER A 125 -20.62 16.50 3.15
N SER A 126 -20.92 17.59 2.42
CA SER A 126 -22.35 17.88 2.17
C SER A 126 -22.90 17.10 0.98
N ASP A 127 -22.09 16.87 -0.06
CA ASP A 127 -22.51 16.14 -1.25
C ASP A 127 -21.28 15.48 -1.90
N PRO A 128 -21.00 14.19 -1.69
CA PRO A 128 -19.93 13.56 -2.45
C PRO A 128 -20.36 13.55 -3.92
N LEU A 129 -19.59 14.24 -4.77
CA LEU A 129 -19.58 13.98 -6.21
C LEU A 129 -19.51 12.45 -6.44
N PRO A 130 -20.06 11.91 -7.54
CA PRO A 130 -20.02 10.47 -7.79
C PRO A 130 -18.56 10.00 -7.75
N TYR A 131 -18.23 9.12 -6.80
CA TYR A 131 -16.90 8.60 -6.59
C TYR A 131 -16.86 7.10 -6.85
N ILE A 132 -15.73 6.62 -7.36
CA ILE A 132 -15.40 5.20 -7.45
C ILE A 132 -14.29 4.90 -6.45
N ALA A 133 -14.51 3.94 -5.57
CA ALA A 133 -13.50 3.50 -4.62
C ALA A 133 -12.57 2.48 -5.29
N LEU A 134 -11.27 2.77 -5.28
CA LEU A 134 -10.23 1.88 -5.75
C LEU A 134 -9.45 1.32 -4.55
N LYS A 135 -8.86 0.14 -4.69
CA LYS A 135 -8.07 -0.46 -3.61
C LYS A 135 -6.66 0.15 -3.62
N GLN A 136 -6.14 0.43 -2.42
CA GLN A 136 -4.79 0.96 -2.22
C GLN A 136 -3.90 -0.14 -1.64
N CYS A 137 -2.74 -0.35 -2.26
CA CYS A 137 -1.75 -1.33 -1.82
C CYS A 137 -0.40 -0.65 -1.62
N VAL A 138 0.35 -1.08 -0.61
CA VAL A 138 1.73 -0.68 -0.33
C VAL A 138 2.66 -1.69 -0.97
N VAL A 139 3.66 -1.22 -1.71
CA VAL A 139 4.73 -2.06 -2.25
C VAL A 139 5.63 -2.51 -1.10
N ALA A 140 5.59 -3.80 -0.77
CA ALA A 140 6.31 -4.43 0.34
C ALA A 140 7.57 -5.18 -0.10
N GLN A 141 7.74 -5.40 -1.39
CA GLN A 141 8.93 -5.94 -2.03
C GLN A 141 9.18 -5.07 -3.26
N GLY A 142 10.40 -4.62 -3.52
CA GLY A 142 10.68 -3.71 -4.64
C GLY A 142 12.06 -3.08 -4.53
N ILE A 143 12.35 -2.12 -5.39
CA ILE A 143 13.63 -1.40 -5.39
C ILE A 143 13.65 -0.45 -4.19
N TYR A 144 14.69 -0.53 -3.35
CA TYR A 144 14.84 0.42 -2.26
C TYR A 144 15.15 1.83 -2.82
N PRO A 145 14.31 2.85 -2.56
CA PRO A 145 14.54 4.20 -3.08
C PRO A 145 15.72 4.85 -2.35
N SER A 146 16.85 4.99 -3.05
CA SER A 146 18.03 5.69 -2.51
C SER A 146 17.91 7.20 -2.73
N ARG A 147 18.21 8.00 -1.71
CA ARG A 147 18.12 9.48 -1.75
C ARG A 147 19.41 10.14 -2.27
N ASN A 148 20.07 9.55 -3.27
CA ASN A 148 21.31 10.11 -3.86
C ASN A 148 21.02 11.15 -4.93
#